data_AF-A0A1I9G850-F1
#
_entry.id   AF-A0A1I9G850-F1
#
_cell.length_a   1.000
_cell.length_b   1.000
_cell.length_c   1.000
_cell.angle_alpha   90.00
_cell.angle_beta   90.00
_cell.angle_gamma   90.00
#
_symmetry.space_group_name_H-M   'P 1'
#
loop_
_entity.id
_entity.type
_entity.pdbx_description
1 polymer ?
#
loop_
_entity_poly.entity_id
_entity_poly.type
_entity_poly.pdbx_seq_one_letter_code
_entity_poly.pdbx_strand_id
1 'polypeptide(L)'
;VTFNALFTQFNCINKTRNLTNVLYSIAEFITLRDKDMLLLEIASLLRKYPEMTEEFLFTLTDIRDDVTSSESRALTEDCMKMIGKKENDPILIRLFQMAKGERKTAQMIKDVVPRIRRRVKLTIANQ
;
A
#
# COMPACT_ATOMS: atom_id res chain seq x y z
N VAL A 1 14.19 10.02 -8.19
CA VAL A 1 14.19 9.11 -9.36
C VAL A 1 12.73 8.74 -9.64
N THR A 2 12.23 8.97 -10.85
CA THR A 2 10.81 8.78 -11.23
C THR A 2 10.60 7.44 -11.95
N PHE A 3 9.35 6.94 -11.99
CA PHE A 3 8.98 5.72 -12.73
C PHE A 3 9.49 5.75 -14.19
N ASN A 4 9.40 6.90 -14.86
CA ASN A 4 9.85 7.07 -16.23
C ASN A 4 11.37 6.83 -16.40
N ALA A 5 12.17 7.24 -15.41
CA ALA A 5 13.62 7.00 -15.42
C ALA A 5 13.94 5.49 -15.31
N LEU A 6 13.25 4.76 -14.42
CA LEU A 6 13.37 3.30 -14.37
C LEU A 6 12.90 2.63 -15.66
N PHE A 7 11.72 3.02 -16.15
CA PHE A 7 11.13 2.44 -17.35
C PHE A 7 12.07 2.60 -18.54
N THR A 8 12.62 3.79 -18.75
CA THR A 8 13.60 4.08 -19.81
C THR A 8 14.89 3.28 -19.63
N GLN A 9 15.41 3.17 -18.40
CA GLN A 9 16.64 2.42 -18.11
C GLN A 9 16.51 0.92 -18.41
N PHE A 10 15.33 0.32 -18.16
CA PHE A 10 15.12 -1.12 -18.26
C PHE A 10 14.33 -1.55 -19.51
N ASN A 11 13.88 -0.61 -20.35
CA ASN A 11 13.09 -0.90 -21.56
C ASN A 11 13.83 -1.77 -22.58
N CYS A 12 15.16 -1.69 -22.61
CA CYS A 12 15.98 -2.43 -23.56
C CYS A 12 16.18 -3.91 -23.20
N ILE A 13 15.73 -4.38 -22.02
CA ILE A 13 16.09 -5.71 -21.48
C ILE A 13 14.88 -6.69 -21.46
N ASN A 14 13.75 -6.38 -22.11
CA ASN A 14 12.50 -7.18 -22.05
C ASN A 14 11.93 -7.39 -20.63
N LYS A 15 12.56 -6.83 -19.58
CA LYS A 15 12.06 -6.82 -18.19
C LYS A 15 11.01 -5.74 -17.94
N THR A 16 10.74 -4.87 -18.89
CA THR A 16 9.76 -3.76 -18.76
C THR A 16 8.31 -4.20 -18.69
N ARG A 17 7.96 -5.40 -19.19
CA ARG A 17 6.59 -5.93 -19.05
C ARG A 17 6.17 -5.99 -17.59
N ASN A 18 7.08 -6.32 -16.68
CA ASN A 18 6.79 -6.40 -15.25
C ASN A 18 6.46 -5.03 -14.64
N LEU A 19 7.13 -3.96 -15.08
CA LEU A 19 6.92 -2.59 -14.56
C LEU A 19 5.57 -1.99 -14.96
N THR A 20 5.10 -2.25 -16.18
CA THR A 20 3.77 -1.79 -16.62
C THR A 20 2.65 -2.65 -16.04
N ASN A 21 2.90 -3.95 -15.86
CA ASN A 21 1.94 -4.87 -15.24
C ASN A 21 1.68 -4.54 -13.76
N VAL A 22 2.74 -4.15 -13.03
CA VAL A 22 2.78 -2.97 -12.15
C VAL A 22 1.48 -2.19 -11.95
N LEU A 23 1.43 -1.12 -12.75
CA LEU A 23 0.40 -0.10 -12.80
C LEU A 23 -0.96 -0.68 -13.18
N TYR A 24 -0.99 -1.66 -14.09
CA TYR A 24 -2.23 -2.31 -14.50
C TYR A 24 -2.90 -3.03 -13.30
N SER A 25 -2.14 -3.82 -12.54
CA SER A 25 -2.67 -4.52 -11.36
C SER A 25 -3.11 -3.56 -10.26
N ILE A 26 -2.40 -2.44 -10.08
CA ILE A 26 -2.80 -1.38 -9.16
C ILE A 26 -4.12 -0.72 -9.62
N ALA A 27 -4.26 -0.45 -10.92
CA ALA A 27 -5.48 0.13 -11.47
C ALA A 27 -6.68 -0.82 -11.27
N GLU A 28 -6.52 -2.11 -11.55
CA GLU A 28 -7.54 -3.13 -11.28
C GLU A 28 -7.97 -3.11 -9.81
N PHE A 29 -7.00 -3.07 -8.88
CA PHE A 29 -7.27 -2.99 -7.45
C PHE A 29 -8.04 -1.73 -7.05
N ILE A 30 -7.67 -0.56 -7.57
CA ILE A 30 -8.36 0.71 -7.28
C ILE A 30 -9.81 0.67 -7.79
N THR A 31 -10.04 0.01 -8.94
CA THR A 31 -11.37 -0.11 -9.52
C THR A 31 -12.25 -1.18 -8.88
N LEU A 32 -11.72 -1.96 -7.93
CA LEU A 32 -12.45 -3.00 -7.23
C LEU A 32 -13.58 -2.38 -6.38
N ARG A 33 -14.83 -2.62 -6.79
CA ARG A 33 -16.02 -2.10 -6.09
C ARG A 33 -16.47 -2.94 -4.92
N ASP A 34 -16.19 -4.23 -4.96
CA ASP A 34 -16.64 -5.18 -3.94
C ASP A 34 -15.64 -5.20 -2.77
N LYS A 35 -16.09 -4.79 -1.58
CA LYS A 35 -15.29 -4.79 -0.36
C LYS A 35 -14.97 -6.21 0.12
N ASP A 36 -15.86 -7.17 -0.10
CA ASP A 36 -15.68 -8.54 0.40
C ASP A 36 -14.56 -9.28 -0.38
N MET A 37 -14.27 -8.81 -1.60
CA MET A 37 -13.17 -9.30 -2.45
C MET A 37 -11.81 -8.71 -2.07
N LEU A 38 -11.75 -7.69 -1.21
CA LEU A 38 -10.54 -6.92 -0.94
C LEU A 38 -9.39 -7.81 -0.43
N LEU A 39 -9.68 -8.72 0.50
CA LEU A 39 -8.69 -9.65 1.04
C LEU A 39 -8.08 -10.53 -0.06
N LEU A 40 -8.91 -11.02 -0.97
CA LEU A 40 -8.49 -11.88 -2.08
C LEU A 40 -7.60 -11.11 -3.06
N GLU A 41 -7.98 -9.87 -3.38
CA GLU A 41 -7.21 -9.04 -4.30
C GLU A 41 -5.86 -8.60 -3.70
N ILE A 42 -5.82 -8.28 -2.41
CA ILE A 42 -4.56 -8.00 -1.70
C ILE A 42 -3.65 -9.24 -1.76
N ALA A 43 -4.17 -10.42 -1.42
CA ALA A 43 -3.39 -11.66 -1.49
C ALA A 43 -2.90 -11.96 -2.92
N SER A 44 -3.74 -11.69 -3.93
CA SER A 44 -3.38 -11.84 -5.34
C SER A 44 -2.23 -10.90 -5.74
N LEU A 45 -2.30 -9.62 -5.34
CA LEU A 45 -1.25 -8.62 -5.56
C LEU A 45 0.07 -9.04 -4.93
N LEU A 46 0.06 -9.42 -3.66
CA LEU A 46 1.26 -9.82 -2.92
C LEU A 46 1.91 -11.09 -3.50
N ARG A 47 1.11 -12.02 -4.03
CA ARG A 47 1.62 -13.20 -4.72
C ARG A 47 2.28 -12.87 -6.06
N LYS A 48 1.75 -11.87 -6.79
CA LYS A 48 2.32 -11.36 -8.05
C LYS A 48 3.58 -10.53 -7.80
N TYR A 49 3.57 -9.72 -6.74
CA TYR A 49 4.59 -8.71 -6.41
C TYR A 49 5.01 -8.83 -4.94
N PRO A 50 5.78 -9.88 -4.58
CA PRO A 50 6.21 -10.10 -3.19
C PRO A 50 7.14 -9.00 -2.67
N GLU A 51 7.70 -8.16 -3.55
CA GLU A 51 8.55 -7.02 -3.22
C GLU A 51 7.76 -5.79 -2.74
N MET A 52 6.42 -5.83 -2.82
CA MET A 52 5.56 -4.75 -2.37
C MET A 52 5.76 -4.49 -0.87
N THR A 53 5.99 -3.23 -0.52
CA THR A 53 6.20 -2.85 0.88
C THR A 53 4.88 -2.77 1.64
N GLU A 54 4.94 -3.04 2.94
CA GLU A 54 3.81 -2.86 3.86
C GLU A 54 3.23 -1.44 3.76
N GLU A 55 4.10 -0.42 3.73
CA GLU A 55 3.71 0.99 3.59
C GLU A 55 2.94 1.26 2.30
N PHE A 56 3.38 0.66 1.18
CA PHE A 56 2.70 0.81 -0.09
C PHE A 56 1.32 0.14 -0.08
N LEU A 57 1.24 -1.09 0.45
CA LEU A 57 -0.02 -1.82 0.55
C LEU A 57 -1.02 -1.10 1.47
N PHE A 58 -0.56 -0.59 2.62
CA PHE A 58 -1.38 0.22 3.51
C PHE A 58 -1.93 1.44 2.77
N THR A 59 -1.07 2.19 2.08
CA THR A 59 -1.48 3.40 1.35
C THR A 59 -2.48 3.06 0.24
N LEU A 60 -2.24 1.98 -0.50
CA LEU A 60 -3.11 1.51 -1.58
C LEU A 60 -4.49 1.07 -1.05
N THR A 61 -4.56 0.53 0.17
CA THR A 61 -5.82 0.14 0.80
C THR A 61 -6.55 1.35 1.40
N ASP A 62 -5.81 2.29 2.00
CA ASP A 62 -6.31 3.47 2.70
C ASP A 62 -6.88 4.57 1.78
N ILE A 63 -6.58 4.54 0.47
CA ILE A 63 -7.25 5.42 -0.50
C ILE A 63 -8.70 5.06 -0.78
N ARG A 64 -9.17 3.89 -0.31
CA ARG A 64 -10.55 3.46 -0.51
C ARG A 64 -11.49 4.20 0.47
N ASP A 65 -12.59 4.72 -0.05
CA ASP A 65 -13.57 5.45 0.76
C ASP A 65 -14.42 4.53 1.66
N ASP A 66 -14.46 3.22 1.37
CA ASP A 66 -15.24 2.19 2.08
C ASP A 66 -14.43 1.41 3.14
N VAL A 67 -13.18 1.81 3.37
CA VAL A 67 -12.26 1.20 4.34
C VAL A 67 -11.67 2.28 5.25
N THR A 68 -11.80 2.10 6.55
CA THR A 68 -11.17 2.98 7.54
C THR A 68 -9.66 2.73 7.63
N SER A 69 -8.88 3.73 8.02
CA SER A 69 -7.43 3.54 8.20
C SER A 69 -7.04 2.46 9.21
N SER A 70 -7.91 2.17 10.19
CA SER A 70 -7.73 1.02 11.09
C SER A 70 -7.95 -0.33 10.40
N GLU A 71 -8.97 -0.45 9.55
CA GLU A 71 -9.20 -1.66 8.75
C GLU A 71 -8.07 -1.86 7.75
N SER A 72 -7.62 -0.78 7.07
CA SER A 72 -6.48 -0.83 6.14
C SER A 72 -5.22 -1.34 6.82
N ARG A 73 -4.94 -0.88 8.05
CA ARG A 73 -3.77 -1.35 8.81
C ARG A 73 -3.90 -2.82 9.19
N ALA A 74 -5.05 -3.23 9.72
CA ALA A 74 -5.29 -4.63 10.09
C ALA A 74 -5.16 -5.57 8.87
N LEU A 75 -5.81 -5.22 7.76
CA LEU A 75 -5.72 -5.99 6.50
C LEU A 75 -4.29 -6.08 5.98
N THR A 76 -3.54 -4.98 6.03
CA THR A 76 -2.14 -4.95 5.61
C THR A 76 -1.30 -5.88 6.47
N GLU A 77 -1.37 -5.75 7.80
CA GLU A 77 -0.62 -6.59 8.74
C GLU A 77 -0.93 -8.08 8.56
N ASP A 78 -2.20 -8.43 8.34
CA ASP A 78 -2.60 -9.82 8.15
C ASP A 78 -2.16 -10.39 6.80
N CYS A 79 -2.28 -9.62 5.73
CA CYS A 79 -1.87 -10.06 4.40
C CYS A 79 -0.35 -10.19 4.24
N MET A 80 0.43 -9.30 4.86
CA MET A 80 1.90 -9.37 4.81
C MET A 80 2.43 -10.65 5.44
N LYS A 81 1.73 -11.23 6.43
CA LYS A 81 2.08 -12.53 7.02
C LYS A 81 1.86 -13.71 6.05
N MET A 82 1.05 -13.53 5.01
CA MET A 82 0.72 -14.58 4.04
C MET A 82 1.77 -14.73 2.94
N ILE A 83 2.75 -13.82 2.86
CA ILE A 83 3.78 -13.84 1.82
C ILE A 83 4.83 -14.92 2.14
N GLY A 84 4.87 -15.96 1.31
CA GLY A 84 5.96 -16.96 1.35
C GLY A 84 7.28 -16.41 0.81
N LYS A 85 8.40 -17.04 1.16
CA LYS A 85 9.71 -16.71 0.58
C LYS A 85 9.70 -17.03 -0.92
N LYS A 86 9.85 -16.01 -1.76
CA LYS A 86 9.93 -16.13 -3.23
C LYS A 86 11.19 -15.41 -3.73
N GLU A 87 11.64 -15.80 -4.91
CA GLU A 87 12.69 -15.08 -5.62
C GLU A 87 12.18 -13.68 -5.96
N ASN A 88 12.91 -12.65 -5.52
CA ASN A 88 12.53 -11.26 -5.68
C ASN A 88 13.22 -10.64 -6.90
N ASP A 89 12.48 -9.89 -7.70
CA ASP A 89 13.03 -9.09 -8.79
C ASP A 89 13.70 -7.81 -8.22
N PRO A 90 15.02 -7.61 -8.41
CA PRO A 90 15.71 -6.42 -7.90
C PRO A 90 15.16 -5.10 -8.46
N ILE A 91 14.56 -5.13 -9.66
CA ILE A 91 13.93 -3.95 -10.26
C ILE A 91 12.64 -3.60 -9.50
N LEU A 92 11.83 -4.60 -9.13
CA LEU A 92 10.61 -4.39 -8.35
C LEU A 92 10.92 -3.97 -6.92
N ILE A 93 11.96 -4.53 -6.29
CA ILE A 93 12.46 -4.04 -4.99
C ILE A 93 12.75 -2.54 -5.09
N ARG A 94 13.50 -2.11 -6.11
CA ARG A 94 13.86 -0.71 -6.29
C ARG A 94 12.63 0.16 -6.55
N LEU A 95 11.67 -0.33 -7.33
CA LEU A 95 10.40 0.36 -7.58
C LEU A 95 9.63 0.62 -6.28
N PHE A 96 9.36 -0.42 -5.49
CA PHE A 96 8.59 -0.28 -4.25
C PHE A 96 9.34 0.49 -3.15
N GLN A 97 10.68 0.43 -3.14
CA GLN A 97 11.49 1.30 -2.28
C GLN A 97 11.40 2.79 -2.64
N MET A 98 11.12 3.12 -3.91
CA MET A 98 10.91 4.50 -4.34
C MET A 98 9.47 4.96 -4.13
N ALA A 99 8.52 4.04 -4.06
CA ALA A 99 7.11 4.31 -3.80
C ALA A 99 6.81 4.59 -2.31
N LYS A 100 7.75 5.20 -1.57
CA LYS A 100 7.51 5.66 -0.20
C LYS A 100 6.49 6.78 -0.26
N GLY A 101 5.34 6.56 0.36
CA GLY A 101 4.28 7.56 0.43
C GLY A 101 4.78 8.78 1.18
N GLU A 102 4.77 9.94 0.55
CA GLU A 102 4.80 11.19 1.31
C GLU A 102 3.50 11.25 2.12
N ARG A 103 3.61 11.10 3.45
CA ARG A 103 2.48 11.31 4.35
C ARG A 103 2.07 12.77 4.25
N LYS A 104 1.04 13.06 3.46
CA LYS A 104 0.45 14.39 3.40
C LYS A 104 0.04 14.80 4.83
N THR A 105 0.27 16.06 5.20
CA THR A 105 -0.08 16.61 6.52
C THR A 105 -1.52 16.31 6.92
N ALA A 106 -2.45 16.24 5.96
CA ALA A 106 -3.83 15.84 6.17
C ALA A 106 -3.99 14.41 6.75
N GLN A 107 -3.17 13.45 6.32
CA GLN A 107 -3.17 12.09 6.86
C GLN A 107 -2.65 12.07 8.30
N MET A 108 -1.60 12.84 8.58
CA MET A 108 -1.10 13.01 9.95
C MET A 108 -2.17 13.62 10.87
N ILE A 109 -2.93 14.61 10.38
CA ILE A 109 -4.03 15.21 11.14
C ILE A 109 -5.14 14.18 11.40
N LYS A 110 -5.55 13.40 10.38
CA LYS A 110 -6.54 12.32 10.53
C LYS A 110 -6.13 11.28 11.57
N ASP A 111 -4.84 10.95 11.66
CA ASP A 111 -4.32 9.98 12.64
C ASP A 111 -4.17 10.57 14.06
N VAL A 112 -3.79 11.85 14.16
CA VAL A 112 -3.44 12.50 15.43
C VAL A 112 -4.68 13.05 16.14
N VAL A 113 -5.63 13.63 15.41
CA VAL A 113 -6.81 14.29 16.00
C VAL A 113 -7.65 13.34 16.85
N PRO A 114 -7.99 12.11 16.42
CA PRO A 114 -8.72 11.16 17.26
C PRO A 114 -7.96 10.77 18.53
N ARG A 115 -6.63 10.67 18.46
CA ARG A 115 -5.76 10.33 19.61
C ARG A 115 -5.72 11.47 20.63
N ILE A 116 -5.55 12.71 20.17
CA ILE A 116 -5.62 13.90 21.03
C ILE A 116 -7.01 14.00 21.67
N ARG A 117 -8.09 13.84 20.88
CA ARG A 117 -9.47 13.91 21.38
C ARG A 117 -9.75 12.89 22.48
N ARG A 118 -9.26 11.65 22.34
CA ARG A 118 -9.38 10.62 23.39
C ARG A 118 -8.63 11.02 24.66
N ARG A 119 -7.38 11.50 24.53
CA ARG A 119 -6.58 11.94 25.68
C ARG A 119 -7.25 13.08 26.45
N VAL A 120 -7.73 14.10 25.74
CA VAL A 120 -8.43 15.25 26.34
C VAL A 120 -9.69 14.80 27.08
N LYS A 121 -10.51 13.90 26.49
CA LYS A 121 -11.70 13.36 27.17
C LYS A 121 -11.36 12.61 28.46
N LEU A 122 -10.30 11.81 28.47
CA LEU A 122 -9.87 11.08 29.66
C LEU A 122 -9.35 12.02 30.75
N THR A 123 -8.66 13.10 30.38
CA THR A 123 -8.22 14.12 31.34
C THR A 123 -9.40 14.84 31.98
N ILE A 124 -10.44 15.17 31.21
CA ILE A 124 -11.65 15.83 31.71
C ILE A 124 -12.47 14.89 32.60
N ALA A 125 -12.56 13.59 32.27
CA ALA A 125 -13.31 12.62 33.05
C ALA A 125 -12.65 12.24 34.40
N ASN A 126 -11.36 12.54 34.56
CA ASN A 126 -10.59 12.29 35.77
C ASN A 126 -10.42 13.55 36.65
N GLN A 127 -11.15 14.64 36.35
CA GLN A 127 -11.31 15.83 37.19
C GLN A 127 -12.67 15.81 37.89
#